data_AF-A0A8R7TPH0-F1
#
_entry.id   AF-A0A8R7TPH0-F1
#
_cell.length_a   1.000
_cell.length_b   1.000
_cell.length_c   1.000
_cell.angle_alpha   90.00
_cell.angle_beta   90.00
_cell.angle_gamma   90.00
#
_symmetry.space_group_name_H-M   'P 1'
#
loop_
_entity.id
_entity.type
_entity.pdbx_description
1 polymer ?
#
loop_
_entity_poly.entity_id
_entity_poly.type
_entity_poly.pdbx_seq_one_letter_code
_entity_poly.pdbx_strand_id
1 'polypeptide(L)'
;MNSSCADVVFAAHRQMSKPSLVSESKDVFDQKASNKHWIHVQPRWGDYDSHDIECYARAKFMDYMTDNLSIYRSPTGVMIGLDLAYNLHSAFGNWFPGLKPLLQQAMNKIDVKSCSVCAEGENRKGSSVVF
;
A
#
# COMPACT_ATOMS: atom_id res chain seq x y z
N MET A 1 -2.65 1.09 14.61
CA MET A 1 -3.72 0.44 13.81
C MET A 1 -3.52 -1.05 13.89
N ASN A 2 -4.44 -1.74 14.58
CA ASN A 2 -4.24 -3.11 15.07
C ASN A 2 -4.83 -4.17 14.15
N SER A 3 -5.74 -3.81 13.24
CA SER A 3 -6.29 -4.70 12.22
C SER A 3 -6.73 -3.91 10.99
N SER A 4 -6.91 -4.60 9.86
CA SER A 4 -7.51 -4.02 8.65
C SER A 4 -8.25 -5.06 7.79
N CYS A 5 -8.82 -4.61 6.67
CA CYS A 5 -9.49 -5.43 5.66
C CYS A 5 -9.07 -5.01 4.24
N ALA A 6 -9.44 -5.80 3.24
CA ALA A 6 -9.18 -5.46 1.84
C ALA A 6 -10.08 -4.32 1.36
N ASP A 7 -9.49 -3.34 0.65
CA ASP A 7 -10.25 -2.24 0.02
C ASP A 7 -10.85 -2.68 -1.32
N VAL A 8 -10.05 -3.38 -2.11
CA VAL A 8 -10.44 -3.85 -3.44
C VAL A 8 -10.13 -5.33 -3.55
N VAL A 9 -11.10 -6.12 -4.03
CA VAL A 9 -10.94 -7.55 -4.29
C VAL A 9 -11.35 -7.84 -5.71
N PHE A 10 -10.50 -8.53 -6.47
CA PHE A 10 -10.81 -8.95 -7.83
C PHE A 10 -10.53 -10.43 -8.05
N ALA A 11 -11.26 -11.01 -9.01
CA ALA A 11 -11.03 -12.36 -9.46
C ALA A 11 -9.78 -12.38 -10.35
N ALA A 12 -8.78 -13.14 -9.95
CA ALA A 12 -7.53 -13.28 -10.68
C ALA A 12 -7.17 -14.76 -10.70
N HIS A 13 -7.54 -15.49 -11.75
CA HIS A 13 -7.04 -16.85 -11.99
C HIS A 13 -5.64 -16.77 -12.59
N ARG A 14 -4.67 -16.36 -11.78
CA ARG A 14 -3.30 -16.07 -12.21
C ARG A 14 -2.28 -16.67 -11.25
N GLN A 15 -1.12 -17.02 -11.79
CA GLN A 15 0.02 -17.49 -11.02
C GLN A 15 0.64 -16.32 -10.26
N MET A 16 1.00 -16.56 -9.00
CA MET A 16 1.43 -15.50 -8.08
C MET A 16 2.93 -15.60 -7.81
N SER A 17 3.55 -14.48 -7.49
CA SER A 17 4.91 -14.41 -6.99
C SER A 17 4.96 -14.58 -5.48
N LYS A 18 6.16 -14.82 -4.96
CA LYS A 18 6.47 -14.57 -3.54
C LYS A 18 6.26 -13.09 -3.21
N PRO A 19 5.92 -12.75 -1.95
CA PRO A 19 5.82 -11.37 -1.53
C PRO A 19 7.14 -10.63 -1.75
N SER A 20 7.09 -9.51 -2.46
CA SER A 20 8.26 -8.67 -2.77
C SER A 20 7.86 -7.20 -2.84
N LEU A 21 8.85 -6.31 -2.84
CA LEU A 21 8.60 -4.87 -3.02
C LEU A 21 8.20 -4.55 -4.46
N VAL A 22 7.42 -3.49 -4.64
CA VAL A 22 7.02 -2.98 -5.96
C VAL A 22 8.22 -2.51 -6.79
N SER A 23 9.31 -2.09 -6.14
CA SER A 23 10.56 -1.66 -6.76
C SER A 23 11.43 -2.82 -7.26
N GLU A 24 11.20 -4.05 -6.76
CA GLU A 24 11.92 -5.23 -7.22
C GLU A 24 11.46 -5.67 -8.62
N SER A 25 12.42 -5.94 -9.51
CA SER A 25 12.16 -6.23 -10.93
C SER A 25 12.22 -7.72 -11.31
N LYS A 26 12.60 -8.60 -10.38
CA LYS A 26 12.85 -10.03 -10.63
C LYS A 26 11.90 -10.93 -9.86
N ASP A 27 10.62 -10.89 -10.21
CA ASP A 27 9.65 -11.82 -9.64
C ASP A 27 9.69 -13.16 -10.33
N VAL A 28 9.71 -14.22 -9.52
CA VAL A 28 9.46 -15.58 -9.96
C VAL A 28 8.03 -15.93 -9.59
N PHE A 29 7.22 -16.29 -10.58
CA PHE A 29 5.82 -16.68 -10.40
C PHE A 29 5.70 -18.19 -10.14
N ASP A 30 6.34 -18.66 -9.08
CA ASP A 30 6.37 -20.07 -8.67
C ASP A 30 5.25 -20.46 -7.70
N GLN A 31 4.47 -19.49 -7.19
CA GLN A 31 3.41 -19.80 -6.23
C GLN A 31 2.15 -20.35 -6.89
N LYS A 32 1.35 -21.05 -6.08
CA LYS A 32 0.04 -21.58 -6.47
C LYS A 32 -0.81 -20.45 -7.05
N ALA A 33 -1.49 -20.74 -8.16
CA ALA A 33 -2.47 -19.83 -8.72
C ALA A 33 -3.53 -19.50 -7.66
N SER A 34 -3.82 -18.21 -7.51
CA SER A 34 -4.94 -17.76 -6.70
C SER A 34 -6.16 -17.59 -7.60
N ASN A 35 -7.34 -17.45 -7.01
CA ASN A 35 -8.56 -17.03 -7.71
C ASN A 35 -9.02 -15.64 -7.29
N LYS A 36 -8.48 -15.13 -6.18
CA LYS A 36 -8.87 -13.86 -5.57
C LYS A 36 -7.61 -13.11 -5.17
N HIS A 37 -7.50 -11.87 -5.61
CA HIS A 37 -6.43 -10.97 -5.22
C HIS A 37 -7.03 -9.72 -4.58
N TRP A 38 -6.39 -9.25 -3.51
CA TRP A 38 -6.80 -8.02 -2.84
C TRP A 38 -5.73 -6.95 -2.92
N ILE A 39 -6.19 -5.70 -2.89
CA ILE A 39 -5.35 -4.52 -2.70
C ILE A 39 -5.87 -3.80 -1.46
N HIS A 40 -4.93 -3.37 -0.62
CA HIS A 40 -5.22 -2.60 0.57
C HIS A 40 -4.28 -1.39 0.62
N VAL A 41 -4.85 -0.20 0.82
CA VAL A 41 -4.16 1.09 0.88
C VAL A 41 -4.07 1.51 2.34
N GLN A 42 -2.84 1.64 2.83
CA GLN A 42 -2.54 2.02 4.19
C GLN A 42 -1.94 3.42 4.22
N PRO A 43 -2.76 4.47 4.48
CA PRO A 43 -2.24 5.79 4.73
C PRO A 43 -1.54 5.84 6.09
N ARG A 44 -0.49 6.65 6.15
CA ARG A 44 0.20 7.05 7.36
C ARG A 44 0.60 8.53 7.29
N TRP A 45 0.83 9.10 8.46
CA TRP A 45 1.48 10.41 8.59
C TRP A 45 2.89 10.17 9.09
N GLY A 46 3.91 10.40 8.27
CA GLY A 46 5.31 10.29 8.67
C GLY A 46 5.68 11.28 9.77
N ASP A 47 6.60 10.89 10.64
CA ASP A 47 7.33 11.80 11.53
C ASP A 47 8.77 11.98 11.04
N TYR A 48 9.60 12.71 11.78
CA TYR A 48 10.97 13.02 11.38
C TYR A 48 11.88 11.77 11.33
N ASP A 49 11.66 10.80 12.23
CA ASP A 49 12.55 9.65 12.41
C ASP A 49 12.09 8.39 11.63
N SER A 50 10.84 8.34 11.16
CA SER A 50 10.26 7.14 10.55
C SER A 50 9.67 7.38 9.15
N HIS A 51 10.42 7.91 8.19
CA HIS A 51 9.89 8.18 6.83
C HIS A 51 10.02 6.99 5.84
N ASP A 52 10.53 5.82 6.25
CA ASP A 52 10.69 4.68 5.35
C ASP A 52 9.34 3.97 5.10
N ILE A 53 8.75 4.28 3.95
CA ILE A 53 7.45 3.73 3.53
C ILE A 53 7.53 2.27 3.08
N GLU A 54 8.69 1.80 2.59
CA GLU A 54 8.86 0.42 2.14
C GLU A 54 8.90 -0.54 3.33
N CYS A 55 9.70 -0.19 4.34
CA CYS A 55 9.74 -0.93 5.60
C CYS A 55 8.38 -0.94 6.28
N TYR A 56 7.66 0.18 6.25
CA TYR A 56 6.31 0.28 6.81
C TYR A 56 5.31 -0.66 6.09
N ALA A 57 5.25 -0.61 4.75
CA ALA A 57 4.32 -1.44 3.98
C ALA A 57 4.60 -2.94 4.19
N ARG A 58 5.88 -3.33 4.25
CA ARG A 58 6.29 -4.71 4.55
C ARG A 58 5.89 -5.13 5.96
N ALA A 59 6.17 -4.32 6.97
CA ALA A 59 5.83 -4.62 8.36
C ALA A 59 4.31 -4.82 8.51
N LYS A 60 3.52 -3.90 7.96
CA LYS A 60 2.05 -4.00 8.02
C LYS A 60 1.47 -5.17 7.25
N PHE A 61 2.05 -5.52 6.11
CA PHE A 61 1.66 -6.74 5.40
C PHE A 61 1.88 -7.98 6.27
N MET A 62 3.04 -8.10 6.93
CA MET A 62 3.35 -9.26 7.78
C MET A 62 2.48 -9.29 9.05
N ASP A 63 2.24 -8.14 9.68
CA ASP A 63 1.36 -8.01 10.84
C ASP A 63 -0.06 -8.48 10.48
N TYR A 64 -0.66 -7.92 9.42
CA TYR A 64 -2.06 -8.18 9.09
C TYR A 64 -2.31 -9.53 8.43
N MET A 65 -1.28 -10.17 7.88
CA MET A 65 -1.38 -11.53 7.36
C MET A 65 -1.29 -12.61 8.44
N THR A 66 -0.68 -12.29 9.58
CA THR A 66 -0.50 -13.23 10.70
C THR A 66 -1.52 -13.01 11.83
N ASP A 67 -2.09 -11.82 11.91
CA ASP A 67 -3.09 -11.44 12.89
C ASP A 67 -4.47 -12.04 12.60
N ASN A 68 -5.13 -12.55 13.65
CA ASN A 68 -6.49 -13.13 13.58
C ASN A 68 -7.60 -12.07 13.56
N LEU A 69 -7.31 -10.80 13.91
CA LEU A 69 -8.30 -9.71 13.87
C LEU A 69 -8.47 -9.13 12.46
N SER A 70 -7.46 -9.29 11.60
CA SER A 70 -7.47 -8.80 10.23
C SER A 70 -8.14 -9.82 9.29
N ILE A 71 -9.09 -9.36 8.47
CA ILE A 71 -9.91 -10.25 7.64
C ILE A 71 -9.60 -10.03 6.16
N TYR A 72 -8.77 -10.91 5.60
CA TYR A 72 -8.55 -11.00 4.15
C TYR A 72 -9.22 -12.23 3.56
N ARG A 73 -9.90 -12.05 2.42
CA ARG A 73 -10.66 -13.12 1.76
C ARG A 73 -9.79 -14.09 0.93
N SER A 74 -8.48 -13.86 0.91
CA SER A 74 -7.47 -14.64 0.18
C SER A 74 -6.09 -14.43 0.82
N PRO A 75 -5.19 -15.41 0.81
CA PRO A 75 -3.82 -15.21 1.30
C PRO A 75 -2.93 -14.43 0.33
N THR A 76 -3.44 -14.07 -0.85
CA THR A 76 -2.66 -13.38 -1.90
C THR A 76 -3.18 -11.97 -2.13
N GLY A 77 -2.32 -10.98 -1.96
CA GLY A 77 -2.66 -9.58 -2.17
C GLY A 77 -1.47 -8.65 -2.04
N VAL A 78 -1.73 -7.35 -2.19
CA VAL A 78 -0.76 -6.28 -2.11
C VAL A 78 -1.20 -5.21 -1.11
N MET A 79 -0.26 -4.78 -0.30
CA MET A 79 -0.41 -3.61 0.56
C MET A 79 0.33 -2.42 -0.04
N ILE A 80 -0.37 -1.29 -0.17
CA ILE A 80 0.16 -0.02 -0.66
C ILE A 80 0.32 0.90 0.55
N GLY A 81 1.55 1.28 0.88
CA GLY A 81 1.83 2.31 1.88
C GLY A 81 1.81 3.69 1.24
N LEU A 82 1.10 4.64 1.86
CA LEU A 82 1.09 6.05 1.49
C LEU A 82 1.55 6.91 2.68
N ASP A 83 2.63 7.67 2.52
CA ASP A 83 3.02 8.72 3.46
C ASP A 83 2.46 10.07 3.01
N LEU A 84 1.48 10.56 3.77
CA LEU A 84 0.78 11.81 3.49
C LEU A 84 1.61 13.05 3.83
N ALA A 85 2.58 12.93 4.75
CA ALA A 85 3.42 14.05 5.15
C ALA A 85 4.54 14.31 4.12
N TYR A 86 5.14 13.24 3.60
CA TYR A 86 6.28 13.32 2.68
C TYR A 86 5.94 12.98 1.21
N ASN A 87 4.68 12.68 0.90
CA ASN A 87 4.24 12.26 -0.46
C ASN A 87 5.03 11.04 -0.97
N LEU A 88 5.40 10.13 -0.06
CA LEU A 88 6.11 8.90 -0.38
C LEU A 88 5.11 7.76 -0.53
N HIS A 89 5.40 6.85 -1.44
CA HIS A 89 4.57 5.66 -1.62
C HIS A 89 5.41 4.45 -1.97
N SER A 90 4.97 3.29 -1.49
CA SER A 90 5.53 2.00 -1.92
C SER A 90 4.48 0.92 -1.72
N ALA A 91 4.77 -0.28 -2.20
CA ALA A 91 3.88 -1.42 -2.03
C ALA A 91 4.65 -2.72 -1.84
N PHE A 92 4.09 -3.61 -1.03
CA PHE A 92 4.64 -4.92 -0.71
C PHE A 92 3.52 -5.97 -0.74
N GLY A 93 3.80 -7.11 -1.36
CA GLY A 93 2.87 -8.23 -1.39
C GLY A 93 3.11 -9.17 -2.56
N ASN A 94 2.13 -10.03 -2.85
CA ASN A 94 2.20 -10.97 -3.96
C ASN A 94 1.88 -10.28 -5.29
N TRP A 95 2.57 -10.67 -6.36
CA TRP A 95 2.38 -10.07 -7.66
C TRP A 95 1.90 -11.11 -8.66
N PHE A 96 1.08 -10.71 -9.62
CA PHE A 96 0.87 -11.47 -10.84
C PHE A 96 1.48 -10.70 -12.02
N PRO A 97 1.76 -11.38 -13.15
CA PRO A 97 2.41 -10.74 -14.29
C PRO A 97 1.66 -9.49 -14.76
N GLY A 98 2.38 -8.36 -14.83
CA GLY A 98 1.85 -7.06 -15.27
C GLY A 98 1.31 -6.16 -14.16
N LEU A 99 1.11 -6.64 -12.92
CA LEU A 99 0.59 -5.81 -11.83
C LEU A 99 1.58 -4.71 -11.40
N LYS A 100 2.86 -5.07 -11.20
CA LYS A 100 3.90 -4.10 -10.78
C LYS A 100 4.00 -2.87 -11.68
N PRO A 101 4.24 -3.00 -13.01
CA PRO A 101 4.36 -1.83 -13.87
C PRO A 101 3.07 -1.01 -13.92
N LEU A 102 1.90 -1.65 -13.85
CA LEU A 102 0.62 -0.95 -13.77
C LEU A 102 0.50 -0.15 -12.48
N LEU A 103 0.86 -0.74 -11.34
CA LEU A 103 0.80 -0.08 -10.05
C LEU A 103 1.79 1.08 -9.98
N GLN A 104 3.04 0.90 -10.44
CA GLN A 104 4.02 1.98 -10.51
C GLN A 104 3.52 3.17 -11.34
N GLN A 105 2.94 2.91 -12.52
CA GLN A 105 2.35 3.96 -13.35
C GLN A 105 1.15 4.65 -12.69
N ALA A 106 0.31 3.89 -11.98
CA ALA A 106 -0.84 4.43 -11.27
C ALA A 106 -0.40 5.32 -10.09
N MET A 107 0.55 4.85 -9.29
CA MET A 107 1.04 5.56 -8.11
C MET A 107 1.81 6.83 -8.48
N ASN A 108 2.56 6.82 -9.59
CA ASN A 108 3.21 8.02 -10.12
C ASN A 108 2.21 9.10 -10.60
N LYS A 109 0.96 8.71 -10.94
CA LYS A 109 -0.10 9.65 -11.31
C LYS A 109 -0.90 10.13 -10.10
N ILE A 110 -0.96 9.34 -9.02
CA ILE A 110 -1.62 9.71 -7.78
C ILE A 110 -0.68 10.64 -7.02
N ASP A 111 -0.76 11.93 -7.31
CA ASP A 111 -0.16 12.94 -6.44
C ASP A 111 -1.00 13.04 -5.17
N VAL A 112 -0.40 12.79 -4.00
CA VAL A 112 -1.11 12.90 -2.71
C VAL A 112 -1.69 14.32 -2.54
N LYS A 113 -1.10 15.33 -3.18
CA LYS A 113 -1.61 16.71 -3.21
C LYS A 113 -2.94 16.88 -3.94
N SER A 114 -3.24 16.04 -4.93
CA SER A 114 -4.50 16.07 -5.68
C SER A 114 -5.62 15.32 -4.97
N CYS A 115 -5.30 14.58 -3.90
CA CYS A 115 -6.28 13.88 -3.08
C CYS A 115 -6.81 14.85 -2.01
N SER A 116 -8.12 14.78 -1.73
CA SER A 116 -8.86 15.62 -0.78
C SER A 116 -8.30 15.68 0.65
N VAL A 117 -7.27 14.88 0.96
CA VAL A 117 -6.49 14.92 2.19
C VAL A 117 -5.69 16.23 2.34
N CYS A 118 -5.20 16.83 1.25
CA CYS A 118 -4.53 18.13 1.34
C CYS A 118 -5.49 19.32 1.58
N ALA A 119 -6.79 19.15 1.33
CA ALA A 119 -7.78 20.17 1.68
C ALA A 119 -7.90 20.37 3.21
N GLU A 120 -7.61 19.34 4.02
CA GLU A 120 -7.51 19.49 5.47
C GLU A 120 -6.21 20.18 5.91
N GLY A 121 -5.12 20.04 5.12
CA GLY A 121 -3.87 20.77 5.33
C GLY A 121 -3.98 22.26 5.00
N GLU A 122 -4.75 22.62 3.98
CA GLU A 122 -5.07 24.02 3.65
C GLU A 122 -6.05 24.65 4.65
N ASN A 123 -6.95 23.89 5.26
CA ASN A 123 -7.79 24.38 6.36
C ASN A 123 -7.00 24.74 7.63
N ARG A 124 -5.73 24.32 7.75
CA ARG A 124 -4.83 24.76 8.84
C ARG A 124 -4.02 26.02 8.50
N LYS A 125 -4.07 26.53 7.26
CA LYS A 125 -3.51 27.85 6.91
C LYS A 125 -4.40 29.03 7.36
N GLY A 126 -5.35 28.77 8.26
CA GLY A 126 -6.19 29.78 8.91
C GLY A 126 -5.67 30.29 10.26
N SER A 127 -4.59 29.74 10.83
CA SER A 127 -3.98 30.30 12.06
C SER A 127 -2.71 31.08 11.74
N SER A 128 -2.91 32.26 11.16
CA SER A 128 -2.02 33.39 11.44
C SER A 128 -2.33 33.89 12.86
N VAL A 129 -1.49 33.53 13.83
CA VAL A 129 -1.33 34.25 15.10
C VAL A 129 0.18 34.27 15.34
N VAL A 130 0.90 35.30 14.87
CA VAL A 130 1.31 36.46 15.68
C VAL A 130 2.01 36.02 16.97
N PHE A 131 3.30 35.67 16.89
CA PHE A 131 4.47 36.33 17.48
C PHE A 131 5.70 35.43 17.29
#